data_AF-A0A0Q3T651-F1
#
_entry.id   AF-A0A0Q3T651-F1
#
_cell.length_a   1.000
_cell.length_b   1.000
_cell.length_c   1.000
_cell.angle_alpha   90.00
_cell.angle_beta   90.00
_cell.angle_gamma   90.00
#
_symmetry.space_group_name_H-M   'P 1'
#
loop_
_entity.id
_entity.type
_entity.pdbx_description
1 polymer ?
#
loop_
_entity_poly.entity_id
_entity_poly.type
_entity_poly.pdbx_seq_one_letter_code
_entity_poly.pdbx_strand_id
1 'polypeptide(L)'
;MKKWLVIFTAVLLSGCGVNNDSVQEGQKQNIVNVKNSTIQEVDRTTGQDISKHLVNLASSIPNVNDATAVVIGNYAIVGIDVNKNLERSEVGTIKYSVAESLKNDPHGARAIIIADPDINARLKEVSDDIQAGKPIQGIMNELADISGRLMPEIPADIIDSNPKKATEDPKKKLNNKEENNLDEKQEKHSNFHKNN
;
A
#
# COMPACT_ATOMS: atom_id res chain seq x y z
N MET A 1 -64.29 11.58 -29.36
CA MET A 1 -62.96 12.22 -29.24
C MET A 1 -63.11 13.56 -28.53
N LYS A 2 -62.17 13.91 -27.64
CA LYS A 2 -61.94 15.22 -27.01
C LYS A 2 -62.65 15.65 -25.69
N LYS A 3 -63.22 14.75 -24.88
CA LYS A 3 -63.59 15.07 -23.47
C LYS A 3 -63.27 13.99 -22.43
N TRP A 4 -62.40 13.03 -22.76
CA TRP A 4 -61.98 11.94 -21.87
C TRP A 4 -60.48 11.92 -21.58
N LEU A 5 -59.80 13.06 -21.76
CA LEU A 5 -58.34 13.16 -21.70
C LEU A 5 -57.81 13.93 -20.47
N VAL A 6 -58.64 14.20 -19.46
CA VAL A 6 -58.24 15.07 -18.31
C VAL A 6 -58.44 14.41 -16.94
N ILE A 7 -58.96 13.18 -16.85
CA ILE A 7 -59.22 12.51 -15.55
C ILE A 7 -58.56 11.13 -15.52
N PHE A 8 -57.25 11.04 -15.78
CA PHE A 8 -56.45 9.89 -15.34
C PHE A 8 -54.95 10.22 -15.27
N THR A 9 -54.62 11.47 -14.94
CA THR A 9 -53.24 11.96 -14.75
C THR A 9 -52.98 12.30 -13.28
N ALA A 10 -53.58 11.55 -12.35
CA ALA A 10 -53.53 11.85 -10.92
C ALA A 10 -53.48 10.59 -10.03
N VAL A 11 -52.73 9.55 -10.45
CA VAL A 11 -52.35 8.45 -9.55
C VAL A 11 -50.88 8.09 -9.79
N LEU A 12 -50.00 8.95 -9.30
CA LEU A 12 -48.60 8.63 -9.06
C LEU A 12 -48.23 9.29 -7.74
N LEU A 13 -48.53 8.63 -6.61
CA LEU A 13 -47.92 8.83 -5.28
C LEU A 13 -48.56 7.86 -4.27
N SER A 14 -48.07 6.62 -4.26
CA SER A 14 -48.14 5.68 -3.14
C SER A 14 -46.83 4.90 -3.24
N GLY A 15 -45.77 5.23 -2.51
CA GLY A 15 -45.71 5.33 -1.07
C GLY A 15 -45.30 3.96 -0.52
N CYS A 16 -44.00 3.64 -0.58
CA CYS A 16 -43.43 2.41 -0.03
C CYS A 16 -43.60 2.39 1.50
N GLY A 17 -44.24 1.34 2.02
CA GLY A 17 -44.20 0.98 3.44
C GLY A 17 -43.77 -0.48 3.54
N VAL A 18 -42.49 -0.71 3.80
CA VAL A 18 -41.99 -2.03 4.23
C VAL A 18 -42.09 -2.06 5.75
N ASN A 19 -43.14 -2.71 6.26
CA ASN A 19 -43.23 -3.06 7.67
C ASN A 19 -42.76 -4.49 7.82
N ASN A 20 -41.61 -4.63 8.46
CA ASN A 20 -40.96 -5.89 8.78
C ASN A 20 -41.66 -6.53 9.97
N ASP A 21 -42.10 -7.78 9.83
CA ASP A 21 -42.11 -8.73 10.94
C ASP A 21 -42.32 -10.15 10.40
N SER A 22 -41.20 -10.82 10.10
CA SER A 22 -41.14 -12.28 10.02
C SER A 22 -39.69 -12.75 10.16
N VAL A 23 -39.38 -13.29 11.35
CA VAL A 23 -38.51 -14.43 11.68
C VAL A 23 -37.11 -14.48 11.06
N GLN A 24 -36.08 -14.40 11.90
CA GLN A 24 -35.05 -15.45 11.99
C GLN A 24 -34.21 -15.33 13.27
N GLU A 25 -34.35 -16.33 14.13
CA GLU A 25 -33.31 -16.73 15.07
C GLU A 25 -32.06 -17.15 14.29
N GLY A 26 -30.90 -16.76 14.80
CA GLY A 26 -29.63 -17.38 14.40
C GLY A 26 -28.55 -16.37 14.01
N GLN A 27 -27.46 -16.43 14.77
CA GLN A 27 -26.15 -15.81 14.51
C GLN A 27 -26.00 -14.35 14.94
N LYS A 28 -25.48 -14.18 16.17
CA LYS A 28 -24.79 -12.98 16.61
C LYS A 28 -23.64 -12.69 15.63
N GLN A 29 -23.91 -11.90 14.60
CA GLN A 29 -22.87 -11.28 13.80
C GLN A 29 -22.18 -10.26 14.71
N ASN A 30 -20.89 -10.48 14.97
CA ASN A 30 -20.04 -9.46 15.59
C ASN A 30 -19.99 -8.28 14.61
N ILE A 31 -20.83 -7.26 14.83
CA ILE A 31 -20.74 -5.99 14.13
C ILE A 31 -19.48 -5.32 14.68
N VAL A 32 -18.35 -5.50 13.99
CA VAL A 32 -17.11 -4.81 14.31
C VAL A 32 -17.33 -3.35 13.97
N ASN A 33 -17.57 -2.54 15.00
CA ASN A 33 -17.76 -1.11 14.87
C ASN A 33 -16.39 -0.47 14.66
N VAL A 34 -16.00 -0.29 13.39
CA VAL A 34 -14.71 0.34 13.04
C VAL A 34 -14.80 1.83 13.36
N LYS A 35 -13.90 2.34 14.20
CA LYS A 35 -13.77 3.78 14.44
C LYS A 35 -13.43 4.46 13.11
N ASN A 36 -14.21 5.48 12.76
CA ASN A 36 -13.94 6.35 11.62
C ASN A 36 -12.65 7.15 11.91
N SER A 37 -11.51 6.61 11.50
CA SER A 37 -10.26 7.38 11.39
C SER A 37 -10.50 8.38 10.27
N THR A 38 -10.66 9.66 10.59
CA THR A 38 -10.87 10.71 9.60
C THR A 38 -9.67 10.74 8.65
N ILE A 39 -9.79 10.09 7.48
CA ILE A 39 -8.82 10.21 6.40
C ILE A 39 -8.87 11.68 5.99
N GLN A 40 -7.76 12.40 6.14
CA GLN A 40 -7.64 13.74 5.58
C GLN A 40 -7.83 13.60 4.07
N GLU A 41 -8.97 14.08 3.58
CA GLU A 41 -9.33 14.00 2.17
C GLU A 41 -8.38 14.91 1.38
N VAL A 42 -7.53 14.31 0.54
CA VAL A 42 -6.75 15.05 -0.44
C VAL A 42 -7.70 15.36 -1.59
N ASP A 43 -7.75 16.63 -1.98
CA ASP A 43 -8.46 17.03 -3.20
C ASP A 43 -8.02 16.16 -4.39
N ARG A 44 -8.97 15.64 -5.16
CA ARG A 44 -8.70 14.62 -6.20
C ARG A 44 -7.71 15.14 -7.24
N THR A 45 -7.85 16.40 -7.65
CA THR A 45 -6.94 17.08 -8.59
C THR A 45 -5.53 17.15 -8.03
N THR A 46 -5.42 17.59 -6.77
CA THR A 46 -4.14 17.67 -6.05
C THR A 46 -3.49 16.28 -5.92
N GLY A 47 -4.26 15.26 -5.57
CA GLY A 47 -3.78 13.88 -5.45
C GLY A 47 -3.29 13.30 -6.78
N GLN A 48 -3.94 13.62 -7.89
CA GLN A 48 -3.52 13.20 -9.23
C GLN A 48 -2.20 13.88 -9.64
N ASP A 49 -2.04 15.17 -9.38
CA ASP A 49 -0.82 15.88 -9.74
C ASP A 49 0.39 15.43 -8.91
N ILE A 50 0.17 15.18 -7.61
CA ILE A 50 1.17 14.53 -6.76
C ILE A 50 1.50 13.14 -7.31
N SER A 51 0.50 12.33 -7.66
CA SER A 51 0.73 10.97 -8.19
C SER A 51 1.59 11.00 -9.46
N LYS A 52 1.28 11.89 -10.41
CA LYS A 52 2.09 12.08 -11.63
C LYS A 52 3.53 12.47 -11.31
N HIS A 53 3.71 13.38 -10.35
CA HIS A 53 5.03 13.80 -9.90
C HIS A 53 5.85 12.64 -9.32
N LEU A 54 5.25 11.83 -8.43
CA LEU A 54 5.89 10.65 -7.85
C LEU A 54 6.22 9.58 -8.91
N VAL A 55 5.33 9.38 -9.89
CA VAL A 55 5.59 8.51 -11.06
C VAL A 55 6.81 9.01 -11.83
N ASN A 56 6.89 10.31 -12.12
CA ASN A 56 8.03 10.87 -12.86
C ASN A 56 9.36 10.68 -12.13
N LEU A 57 9.37 10.87 -10.80
CA LEU A 57 10.56 10.62 -10.00
C LEU A 57 10.97 9.15 -10.04
N ALA A 58 10.01 8.23 -9.81
CA ALA A 58 10.28 6.79 -9.81
C ALA A 58 10.74 6.27 -11.18
N SER A 59 10.06 6.65 -12.26
CA SER A 59 10.39 6.24 -13.63
C SER A 59 11.70 6.84 -14.16
N SER A 60 12.28 7.84 -13.48
CA SER A 60 13.58 8.39 -13.84
C SER A 60 14.76 7.49 -13.40
N ILE A 61 14.50 6.49 -12.55
CA ILE A 61 15.51 5.57 -12.04
C ILE A 61 15.83 4.50 -13.10
N PRO A 62 17.12 4.22 -13.36
CA PRO A 62 17.50 3.17 -14.30
C PRO A 62 16.87 1.81 -13.96
N ASN A 63 16.48 1.08 -15.00
CA ASN A 63 15.82 -0.23 -14.93
C ASN A 63 14.40 -0.24 -14.35
N VAL A 64 13.81 0.93 -14.10
CA VAL A 64 12.36 1.09 -13.95
C VAL A 64 11.76 1.29 -15.34
N ASN A 65 10.88 0.38 -15.76
CA ASN A 65 10.20 0.45 -17.06
C ASN A 65 8.96 1.34 -17.00
N ASP A 66 8.23 1.24 -15.89
CA ASP A 66 7.01 2.02 -15.62
C ASP A 66 6.83 2.19 -14.11
N ALA A 67 6.03 3.18 -13.72
CA ALA A 67 5.65 3.38 -12.34
C ALA A 67 4.19 3.84 -12.22
N THR A 68 3.54 3.43 -11.14
CA THR A 68 2.18 3.84 -10.79
C THR A 68 2.19 4.37 -9.37
N ALA A 69 1.56 5.51 -9.12
CA ALA A 69 1.41 6.07 -7.78
C ALA A 69 -0.07 6.32 -7.45
N VAL A 70 -0.43 6.04 -6.20
CA VAL A 70 -1.74 6.37 -5.61
C VAL A 70 -1.50 7.11 -4.29
N VAL A 71 -2.10 8.29 -4.15
CA VAL A 71 -1.96 9.15 -2.97
C VAL A 71 -3.22 9.06 -2.11
N ILE A 72 -3.04 8.81 -0.81
CA ILE A 72 -4.13 8.64 0.16
C ILE A 72 -3.78 9.46 1.41
N GLY A 73 -4.49 10.57 1.61
CA GLY A 73 -4.16 11.48 2.70
C GLY A 73 -2.71 11.95 2.60
N ASN A 74 -1.95 11.69 3.65
CA ASN A 74 -0.53 12.07 3.69
C ASN A 74 0.40 10.96 3.16
N TYR A 75 -0.10 9.81 2.75
CA TYR A 75 0.71 8.68 2.30
C TYR A 75 0.63 8.50 0.79
N ALA A 76 1.61 7.81 0.23
CA ALA A 76 1.58 7.38 -1.16
C ALA A 76 1.97 5.90 -1.26
N ILE A 77 1.39 5.20 -2.22
CA ILE A 77 1.81 3.86 -2.62
C ILE A 77 2.36 4.00 -4.03
N VAL A 78 3.61 3.58 -4.23
CA VAL A 78 4.31 3.66 -5.52
C VAL A 78 4.69 2.25 -5.95
N GLY A 79 4.03 1.76 -6.99
CA GLY A 79 4.39 0.54 -7.68
C GLY A 79 5.40 0.84 -8.79
N ILE A 80 6.45 0.03 -8.89
CA ILE A 80 7.45 0.09 -9.95
C ILE A 80 7.46 -1.22 -10.73
N ASP A 81 7.43 -1.12 -12.05
CA ASP A 81 7.73 -2.24 -12.95
C ASP A 81 9.22 -2.22 -13.29
N VAL A 82 9.90 -3.32 -13.01
CA VAL A 82 11.34 -3.48 -13.22
C VAL A 82 11.61 -4.55 -14.25
N ASN A 83 12.80 -4.54 -14.84
CA ASN A 83 13.16 -5.54 -15.85
C ASN A 83 13.03 -6.98 -15.30
N LYS A 84 12.35 -7.85 -16.06
CA LYS A 84 12.02 -9.24 -15.68
C LYS A 84 13.24 -10.15 -15.51
N ASN A 85 14.38 -9.75 -16.05
CA ASN A 85 15.62 -10.54 -15.99
C ASN A 85 16.51 -10.18 -14.78
N LEU A 86 16.04 -9.33 -13.87
CA LEU A 86 16.80 -8.91 -12.70
C LEU A 86 16.69 -9.92 -11.55
N GLU A 87 17.79 -10.12 -10.84
CA GLU A 87 17.80 -10.87 -9.59
C GLU A 87 17.13 -10.07 -8.47
N ARG A 88 16.66 -10.77 -7.42
CA ARG A 88 15.99 -10.13 -6.26
C ARG A 88 16.86 -9.06 -5.58
N SER A 89 18.17 -9.28 -5.54
CA SER A 89 19.17 -8.34 -5.02
C SER A 89 19.16 -7.03 -5.82
N GLU A 90 19.17 -7.13 -7.14
CA GLU A 90 19.12 -5.98 -8.06
C GLU A 90 17.78 -5.22 -7.95
N VAL A 91 16.66 -5.95 -7.87
CA VAL A 91 15.34 -5.34 -7.60
C VAL A 91 15.35 -4.59 -6.26
N GLY A 92 15.99 -5.16 -5.23
CA GLY A 92 16.17 -4.50 -3.94
C GLY A 92 16.97 -3.19 -4.05
N THR A 93 18.05 -3.19 -4.83
CA THR A 93 18.83 -1.98 -5.11
C THR A 93 18.02 -0.93 -5.84
N ILE A 94 17.22 -1.31 -6.85
CA ILE A 94 16.35 -0.36 -7.57
C ILE A 94 15.31 0.24 -6.63
N LYS A 95 14.64 -0.58 -5.81
CA LYS A 95 13.69 -0.09 -4.79
C LYS A 95 14.34 0.93 -3.86
N TYR A 96 15.59 0.69 -3.46
CA TYR A 96 16.35 1.62 -2.64
C TYR A 96 16.63 2.93 -3.37
N SER A 97 17.05 2.88 -4.64
CA SER A 97 17.27 4.07 -5.46
C SER A 97 15.99 4.89 -5.65
N VAL A 98 14.85 4.23 -5.88
CA VAL A 98 13.54 4.89 -5.94
C VAL A 98 13.20 5.53 -4.60
N ALA A 99 13.36 4.81 -3.48
CA ALA A 99 13.12 5.36 -2.16
C ALA A 99 13.97 6.61 -1.87
N GLU A 100 15.25 6.62 -2.26
CA GLU A 100 16.12 7.78 -2.07
C GLU A 100 15.69 8.97 -2.94
N SER A 101 15.19 8.72 -4.16
CA SER A 101 14.65 9.79 -5.03
C SER A 101 13.40 10.45 -4.47
N LEU A 102 12.58 9.69 -3.73
CA LEU A 102 11.33 10.17 -3.14
C LEU A 102 11.52 10.75 -1.73
N LYS A 103 12.62 10.42 -1.06
CA LYS A 103 12.88 10.74 0.35
C LYS A 103 12.83 12.24 0.67
N ASN A 104 13.32 13.08 -0.23
CA ASN A 104 13.33 14.54 -0.05
C ASN A 104 12.07 15.22 -0.62
N ASP A 105 11.18 14.44 -1.25
CA ASP A 105 9.92 14.96 -1.75
C ASP A 105 8.88 15.00 -0.61
N PRO A 106 8.18 16.12 -0.36
CA PRO A 106 7.20 16.22 0.73
C PRO A 106 6.06 15.19 0.66
N HIS A 107 5.71 14.75 -0.55
CA HIS A 107 4.69 13.76 -0.81
C HIS A 107 5.27 12.35 -0.98
N GLY A 108 6.54 12.24 -1.40
CA GLY A 108 7.28 10.99 -1.55
C GLY A 108 7.91 10.47 -0.25
N ALA A 109 8.15 11.33 0.74
CA ALA A 109 8.81 10.97 2.00
C ALA A 109 8.05 9.90 2.83
N ARG A 110 6.75 9.73 2.56
CA ARG A 110 5.90 8.69 3.18
C ARG A 110 5.39 7.68 2.16
N ALA A 111 6.11 7.51 1.05
CA ALA A 111 5.76 6.55 0.02
C ALA A 111 6.17 5.13 0.42
N ILE A 112 5.30 4.15 0.12
CA ILE A 112 5.62 2.72 0.17
C ILE A 112 5.95 2.27 -1.25
N ILE A 113 7.13 1.68 -1.44
CA ILE A 113 7.62 1.23 -2.76
C ILE A 113 7.40 -0.28 -2.92
N ILE A 114 6.69 -0.65 -3.98
CA ILE A 114 6.32 -2.03 -4.32
C ILE A 114 6.91 -2.37 -5.68
N ALA A 115 7.55 -3.53 -5.81
CA ALA A 115 8.10 -4.03 -7.07
C ALA A 115 7.56 -5.44 -7.38
N ASP A 116 6.34 -5.71 -6.94
CA ASP A 116 5.63 -6.96 -7.18
C ASP A 116 4.70 -6.78 -8.39
N PRO A 117 4.82 -7.58 -9.45
CA PRO A 117 4.02 -7.42 -10.67
C PRO A 117 2.51 -7.52 -10.44
N ASP A 118 2.07 -8.44 -9.57
CA ASP A 118 0.66 -8.68 -9.33
C ASP A 118 0.04 -7.52 -8.55
N ILE A 119 0.75 -7.03 -7.52
CA ILE A 119 0.31 -5.86 -6.75
C ILE A 119 0.37 -4.59 -7.61
N ASN A 120 1.39 -4.44 -8.46
CA ASN A 120 1.50 -3.29 -9.35
C ASN A 120 0.34 -3.23 -10.35
N ALA A 121 -0.08 -4.37 -10.90
CA ALA A 121 -1.27 -4.45 -11.76
C ALA A 121 -2.54 -4.00 -11.04
N ARG A 122 -2.73 -4.42 -9.78
CA ARG A 122 -3.86 -3.97 -8.95
C ARG A 122 -3.79 -2.49 -8.61
N LEU A 123 -2.60 -1.97 -8.30
CA LEU A 123 -2.42 -0.55 -8.03
C LEU A 123 -2.75 0.29 -9.27
N LYS A 124 -2.44 -0.22 -10.46
CA LYS A 124 -2.79 0.40 -11.73
C LYS A 124 -4.30 0.46 -11.96
N GLU A 125 -5.03 -0.63 -11.70
CA GLU A 125 -6.50 -0.65 -11.75
C GLU A 125 -7.10 0.44 -10.83
N VAL A 126 -6.58 0.54 -9.59
CA VAL A 126 -6.99 1.58 -8.64
C VAL A 126 -6.71 2.98 -9.17
N SER A 127 -5.52 3.21 -9.74
CA SER A 127 -5.15 4.51 -10.30
C SER A 127 -6.06 4.92 -11.46
N ASP A 128 -6.38 3.97 -12.34
CA ASP A 128 -7.28 4.18 -13.48
C ASP A 128 -8.71 4.47 -13.00
N ASP A 129 -9.16 3.80 -11.94
CA ASP A 129 -10.47 4.02 -11.30
C ASP A 129 -10.60 5.40 -10.63
N ILE A 130 -9.52 5.86 -9.99
CA ILE A 130 -9.44 7.22 -9.42
C ILE A 130 -9.55 8.25 -10.55
N GLN A 131 -8.81 8.05 -11.65
CA GLN A 131 -8.83 8.93 -12.82
C GLN A 131 -10.19 8.96 -13.52
N ALA A 132 -10.87 7.82 -13.60
CA ALA A 132 -12.22 7.70 -14.16
C ALA A 132 -13.32 8.30 -13.26
N GLY A 133 -12.98 8.78 -12.06
CA GLY A 133 -13.93 9.40 -11.15
C GLY A 133 -14.82 8.40 -10.43
N LYS A 134 -14.41 7.13 -10.28
CA LYS A 134 -15.20 6.11 -9.58
C LYS A 134 -15.44 6.47 -8.10
N PRO A 135 -16.49 5.91 -7.47
CA PRO A 135 -16.80 6.16 -6.06
C PRO A 135 -15.65 5.76 -5.13
N ILE A 136 -15.31 6.65 -4.19
CA ILE A 136 -14.19 6.48 -3.24
C ILE A 136 -14.32 5.17 -2.46
N GLN A 137 -15.53 4.76 -2.07
CA GLN A 137 -15.73 3.51 -1.32
C GLN A 137 -15.20 2.27 -2.08
N GLY A 138 -15.40 2.19 -3.40
CA GLY A 138 -14.91 1.08 -4.21
C GLY A 138 -13.39 1.06 -4.28
N ILE A 139 -12.80 2.23 -4.54
CA ILE A 139 -11.35 2.44 -4.59
C ILE A 139 -10.69 2.07 -3.24
N MET A 140 -11.32 2.45 -2.12
CA MET A 140 -10.80 2.12 -0.78
C MET A 140 -10.86 0.63 -0.48
N ASN A 141 -11.87 -0.10 -0.99
CA ASN A 141 -11.94 -1.55 -0.84
C ASN A 141 -10.77 -2.23 -1.58
N GLU A 142 -10.50 -1.83 -2.83
CA GLU A 142 -9.37 -2.38 -3.60
C GLU A 142 -8.03 -2.05 -2.95
N LEU A 143 -7.86 -0.83 -2.44
CA LEU A 143 -6.67 -0.44 -1.69
C LEU A 143 -6.51 -1.20 -0.38
N ALA A 144 -7.61 -1.52 0.31
CA ALA A 144 -7.57 -2.35 1.51
C ALA A 144 -7.13 -3.78 1.19
N ASP A 145 -7.59 -4.35 0.08
CA ASP A 145 -7.18 -5.68 -0.39
C ASP A 145 -5.70 -5.72 -0.77
N ILE A 146 -5.19 -4.66 -1.41
CA ILE A 146 -3.77 -4.50 -1.72
C ILE A 146 -2.96 -4.36 -0.41
N SER A 147 -3.37 -3.43 0.47
CA SER A 147 -2.66 -3.14 1.71
C SER A 147 -2.63 -4.33 2.67
N GLY A 148 -3.70 -5.14 2.73
CA GLY A 148 -3.75 -6.35 3.55
C GLY A 148 -2.72 -7.41 3.16
N ARG A 149 -2.26 -7.41 1.90
CA ARG A 149 -1.17 -8.30 1.42
C ARG A 149 0.22 -7.70 1.65
N LEU A 150 0.28 -6.38 1.83
CA LEU A 150 1.51 -5.63 2.05
C LEU A 150 1.79 -5.39 3.52
N MET A 151 0.78 -5.58 4.39
CA MET A 151 0.85 -5.25 5.81
C MET A 151 1.97 -6.06 6.44
N PRO A 152 3.08 -5.41 6.81
CA PRO A 152 4.12 -6.10 7.55
C PRO A 152 3.52 -6.42 8.93
N GLU A 153 3.85 -7.57 9.50
CA GLU A 153 3.77 -7.72 10.95
C GLU A 153 4.74 -6.70 11.55
N ILE A 154 4.24 -5.51 11.91
CA ILE A 154 5.03 -4.49 12.62
C ILE A 154 4.77 -4.71 14.12
N PRO A 155 5.62 -5.44 14.86
CA PRO A 155 5.83 -5.08 16.26
C PRO A 155 6.44 -3.67 16.27
N ALA A 156 5.88 -2.78 17.08
CA ALA A 156 6.04 -1.32 17.03
C ALA A 156 7.47 -0.74 17.19
N ASP A 157 8.53 -1.55 17.13
CA ASP A 157 9.93 -1.10 17.23
C ASP A 157 10.79 -1.76 16.16
N ILE A 158 10.79 -1.20 14.95
CA ILE A 158 11.90 -1.37 14.01
C ILE A 158 12.24 0.01 13.44
N ILE A 159 12.67 0.91 14.33
CA ILE A 159 13.42 2.10 13.93
C ILE A 159 14.89 1.76 14.12
N ASP A 160 15.54 1.37 13.03
CA ASP A 160 16.89 1.79 12.59
C ASP A 160 17.39 0.78 11.53
N SER A 161 17.27 1.12 10.25
CA SER A 161 17.81 0.34 9.13
C SER A 161 19.33 0.49 9.03
N ASN A 162 20.05 0.50 10.16
CA ASN A 162 21.49 0.46 10.17
C ASN A 162 21.93 -1.01 10.04
N PRO A 163 22.50 -1.45 8.90
CA PRO A 163 22.85 -2.85 8.68
C PRO A 163 23.83 -3.40 9.73
N LYS A 164 24.54 -2.54 10.46
CA LYS A 164 25.38 -2.95 11.60
C LYS A 164 24.58 -3.44 12.81
N LYS A 165 23.42 -2.84 13.10
CA LYS A 165 22.59 -3.22 14.26
C LYS A 165 21.92 -4.58 14.08
N ALA A 166 21.57 -4.96 12.86
CA ALA A 166 20.98 -6.25 12.54
C ALA A 166 21.84 -7.46 12.98
N THR A 167 23.17 -7.30 13.00
CA THR A 167 24.12 -8.31 13.49
C THR A 167 24.47 -8.20 14.98
N GLU A 168 24.21 -7.06 15.62
CA GLU A 168 24.57 -6.80 17.02
C GLU A 168 23.46 -7.20 18.01
N ASP A 169 22.19 -7.00 17.65
CA ASP A 169 21.06 -7.29 18.54
C ASP A 169 20.89 -8.78 18.89
N PRO A 170 21.12 -9.74 17.97
CA PRO A 170 21.14 -11.16 18.31
C PRO A 170 22.32 -11.53 19.24
N LYS A 171 23.49 -10.88 19.10
CA LYS A 171 24.67 -11.16 19.93
C LYS A 171 24.44 -10.84 21.41
N LYS A 172 23.71 -9.75 21.71
CA LYS A 172 23.37 -9.34 23.09
C LYS A 172 22.50 -10.35 23.85
N LYS A 173 21.86 -11.31 23.18
CA LYS A 173 21.02 -12.34 23.80
C LYS A 173 21.77 -13.66 24.06
N LEU A 174 23.04 -13.76 23.65
CA LEU A 174 23.85 -14.95 23.83
C LEU A 174 24.55 -14.94 25.18
N ASN A 175 24.87 -16.12 25.70
CA ASN A 175 25.75 -16.19 26.87
C ASN A 175 27.21 -15.95 26.44
N ASN A 176 28.06 -15.53 27.39
CA ASN A 176 29.46 -15.18 27.13
C ASN A 176 30.27 -16.28 26.40
N LYS A 177 29.88 -17.55 26.55
CA LYS A 177 30.57 -18.68 25.89
C LYS A 177 30.19 -18.79 24.42
N GLU A 178 28.92 -18.54 24.10
CA GLU A 178 28.42 -18.55 22.72
C GLU A 178 28.93 -17.34 21.93
N GLU A 179 29.01 -16.16 22.56
CA GLU A 179 29.55 -14.94 21.96
C GLU A 179 31.02 -15.13 21.53
N ASN A 180 31.88 -15.59 22.45
CA ASN A 180 33.30 -15.85 22.16
C ASN A 180 33.51 -16.86 21.02
N ASN A 181 32.69 -17.92 20.97
CA ASN A 181 32.79 -18.94 19.91
C ASN A 181 32.35 -18.41 18.54
N LEU A 182 31.42 -17.46 18.50
CA LEU A 182 30.98 -16.84 17.26
C LEU A 182 32.00 -15.83 16.75
N ASP A 183 32.59 -15.03 17.65
CA ASP A 183 33.63 -14.07 17.29
C ASP A 183 34.87 -14.79 16.75
N GLU A 184 35.31 -15.89 17.38
CA GLU A 184 36.45 -16.67 16.90
C GLU A 184 36.18 -17.28 15.50
N LYS A 185 34.95 -17.73 15.23
CA LYS A 185 34.56 -18.20 13.89
C LYS A 185 34.58 -17.07 12.88
N GLN A 186 34.03 -15.90 13.22
CA GLN A 186 33.98 -14.73 12.35
C GLN A 186 35.40 -14.24 11.99
N GLU A 187 36.32 -14.21 12.95
CA GLU A 187 37.73 -13.87 12.71
C GLU A 187 38.42 -14.87 11.80
N LYS A 188 38.20 -16.18 12.01
CA LYS A 188 38.75 -17.23 11.13
C LYS A 188 38.27 -17.03 9.69
N HIS A 189 36.98 -16.79 9.48
CA HIS A 189 36.41 -16.59 8.13
C HIS A 189 36.84 -15.28 7.47
N SER A 190 37.05 -14.22 8.25
CA SER A 190 37.54 -12.92 7.77
C SER A 190 39.01 -13.00 7.33
N ASN A 191 39.85 -13.65 8.14
CA ASN A 191 41.26 -13.84 7.82
C ASN A 191 41.47 -14.78 6.62
N PHE A 192 40.56 -15.72 6.39
CA PHE A 192 40.58 -16.58 5.19
C PHE A 192 40.34 -15.80 3.89
N HIS A 193 39.51 -14.75 3.90
CA HIS A 193 39.27 -13.92 2.71
C HIS A 193 40.34 -12.85 2.49
N LYS A 194 41.17 -12.55 3.49
CA LYS A 194 42.20 -11.50 3.42
C LYS A 194 43.56 -12.00 2.92
N ASN A 195 43.76 -13.32 2.89
CA ASN A 195 45.00 -14.00 2.51
C ASN A 195 44.92 -14.75 1.17
N ASN A 196 43.87 -14.51 0.37
CA ASN A 196 43.74 -14.92 -1.03
C ASN A 196 43.51 -13.69 -1.91
#